data_AF-A0A925VU74-F1
#
_entry.id   AF-A0A925VU74-F1
#
_cell.length_a   1.000
_cell.length_b   1.000
_cell.length_c   1.000
_cell.angle_alpha   90.00
_cell.angle_beta   90.00
_cell.angle_gamma   90.00
#
_symmetry.space_group_name_H-M   'P 1'
#
loop_
_entity.id
_entity.type
_entity.pdbx_description
1 polymer ?
#
loop_
_entity_poly.entity_id
_entity_poly.type
_entity_poly.pdbx_seq_one_letter_code
_entity_poly.pdbx_strand_id
1 'polypeptide(L)'
;MNKNIVRLLAAAVVAPVLGVALARAFAARQLRRDVRQLFAAGDGPVLNYYETQLEGLPAPVQRYFRHVLPDGQPYLRGLRLSHTEQFKTDLKKDWITITGEQYITADPAAFIWQGTTRWFIVRDEYRAGHGSLAVRL
;
A
#
# COMPACT_ATOMS: atom_id res chain seq x y z
N MET A 1 -7.48 28.96 39.87
CA MET A 1 -8.21 28.41 38.70
C MET A 1 -9.14 27.29 39.18
N ASN A 2 -10.43 27.34 38.85
CA ASN A 2 -11.42 26.37 39.32
C ASN A 2 -11.07 24.95 38.81
N LYS A 3 -11.09 23.93 39.68
CA LYS A 3 -10.81 22.53 39.33
C LYS A 3 -11.69 22.03 38.18
N ASN A 4 -12.91 22.56 38.05
CA ASN A 4 -13.82 22.22 36.96
C ASN A 4 -13.36 22.81 35.62
N ILE A 5 -12.78 24.02 35.62
CA ILE A 5 -12.19 24.64 34.42
C ILE A 5 -10.99 23.82 33.94
N VAL A 6 -10.13 23.37 34.86
CA VAL A 6 -8.97 22.52 34.51
C VAL A 6 -9.41 21.19 33.90
N ARG A 7 -10.47 20.55 34.45
CA ARG A 7 -11.02 19.29 33.92
C ARG A 7 -11.64 19.47 32.53
N LEU A 8 -12.39 20.55 32.32
CA LEU A 8 -13.00 20.85 31.01
C LEU A 8 -11.94 21.12 29.94
N LEU A 9 -10.89 21.90 30.27
CA LEU A 9 -9.77 22.14 29.37
C LEU A 9 -9.00 20.86 29.04
N ALA A 10 -8.76 20.00 30.04
CA ALA A 10 -8.12 18.70 29.82
C ALA A 10 -8.97 17.81 28.90
N ALA A 11 -10.28 17.73 29.14
CA ALA A 11 -11.18 16.94 28.29
C ALA A 11 -11.23 17.45 26.84
N ALA A 12 -11.21 18.77 26.64
CA ALA A 12 -11.22 19.40 25.33
C ALA A 12 -9.98 19.07 24.48
N VAL A 13 -8.83 18.76 25.11
CA VAL A 13 -7.61 18.33 24.42
C VAL A 13 -7.54 16.81 24.26
N VAL A 14 -7.94 16.06 25.30
CA VAL A 14 -7.85 14.59 25.30
C VAL A 14 -8.82 13.97 24.29
N ALA A 15 -10.05 14.48 24.18
CA ALA A 15 -11.05 13.88 23.30
C ALA A 15 -10.64 13.90 21.81
N PRO A 16 -10.14 15.02 21.23
CA PRO A 16 -9.63 15.04 19.85
C PRO A 16 -8.44 14.10 19.63
N VAL A 17 -7.48 14.07 20.57
CA VAL A 17 -6.30 13.21 20.47
C VAL A 17 -6.70 11.74 20.48
N LEU A 18 -7.61 11.35 21.37
CA LEU A 18 -8.14 10.00 21.42
C LEU A 18 -8.92 9.65 20.15
N GLY A 19 -9.72 10.58 19.63
CA GLY A 19 -10.46 10.42 18.37
C GLY A 19 -9.54 10.14 17.18
N VAL A 20 -8.47 10.93 17.02
CA VAL A 20 -7.45 10.72 15.97
C VAL A 20 -6.73 9.38 16.16
N ALA A 21 -6.38 9.02 17.39
CA ALA A 21 -5.72 7.74 17.68
C ALA A 21 -6.61 6.54 17.31
N LEU A 22 -7.90 6.59 17.66
CA LEU A 22 -8.89 5.56 17.31
C LEU A 22 -9.11 5.46 15.80
N ALA A 23 -9.22 6.60 15.10
CA ALA A 23 -9.36 6.63 13.65
C ALA A 23 -8.16 5.98 12.96
N ARG A 24 -6.93 6.30 13.39
CA ARG A 24 -5.71 5.67 12.89
C ARG A 24 -5.66 4.17 13.18
N ALA A 25 -6.05 3.75 14.38
CA ALA A 25 -6.10 2.34 14.75
C ALA A 25 -7.11 1.56 13.88
N PHE A 26 -8.27 2.16 13.61
CA PHE A 26 -9.28 1.59 12.72
C PHE A 26 -8.77 1.48 11.28
N ALA A 27 -8.18 2.55 10.73
CA ALA A 27 -7.58 2.54 9.39
C ALA A 27 -6.50 1.45 9.24
N ALA A 28 -5.62 1.30 10.23
CA ALA A 28 -4.61 0.26 10.23
C ALA A 28 -5.22 -1.15 10.30
N ARG A 29 -6.32 -1.33 11.05
CA ARG A 29 -7.04 -2.62 11.12
C ARG A 29 -7.73 -2.94 9.81
N GLN A 30 -8.30 -1.94 9.13
CA GLN A 30 -8.90 -2.08 7.81
C GLN A 30 -7.85 -2.48 6.77
N LEU A 31 -6.72 -1.76 6.70
CA LEU A 31 -5.60 -2.09 5.82
C LEU A 31 -5.17 -3.56 6.00
N ARG A 32 -4.97 -4.01 7.24
CA ARG A 32 -4.58 -5.41 7.51
C ARG A 32 -5.61 -6.43 7.02
N ARG A 33 -6.91 -6.10 7.05
CA ARG A 33 -7.97 -6.98 6.52
C ARG A 33 -7.90 -7.02 5.00
N ASP A 34 -7.84 -5.87 4.36
CA ASP A 34 -7.85 -5.76 2.90
C ASP A 34 -6.61 -6.41 2.28
N VAL A 35 -5.44 -6.25 2.92
CA VAL A 35 -4.18 -6.87 2.51
C VAL A 35 -4.24 -8.39 2.61
N ARG A 36 -4.84 -8.94 3.69
CA ARG A 36 -5.07 -10.38 3.78
C ARG A 36 -5.97 -10.89 2.67
N GLN A 37 -7.05 -10.16 2.38
CA GLN A 37 -7.96 -10.50 1.28
C GLN A 37 -7.30 -10.33 -0.09
N LEU A 38 -6.36 -9.40 -0.24
CA LEU A 38 -5.58 -9.23 -1.47
C LEU A 38 -4.72 -10.48 -1.72
N PHE A 39 -3.88 -10.86 -0.76
CA PHE A 39 -2.99 -12.01 -0.93
C PHE A 39 -3.73 -13.34 -0.98
N ALA A 40 -4.80 -13.52 -0.20
CA ALA A 40 -5.61 -14.73 -0.28
C ALA A 40 -6.28 -14.91 -1.66
N ALA A 41 -6.59 -13.81 -2.36
CA ALA A 41 -7.11 -13.90 -3.72
C ALA A 41 -6.02 -14.26 -4.75
N GLY A 42 -4.75 -13.95 -4.46
CA GLY A 42 -3.59 -14.34 -5.26
C GLY A 42 -2.97 -15.68 -4.87
N ASP A 43 -3.57 -16.39 -3.91
CA ASP A 43 -3.16 -17.75 -3.56
C ASP A 43 -3.71 -18.73 -4.61
N GLY A 44 -2.83 -19.12 -5.52
CA GLY A 44 -3.07 -20.11 -6.55
C GLY A 44 -1.89 -21.06 -6.74
N PRO A 45 -1.97 -21.97 -7.73
CA PRO A 45 -0.87 -22.86 -8.08
C PRO A 45 0.40 -22.06 -8.42
N VAL A 46 1.56 -22.59 -8.02
CA VAL A 46 2.84 -22.00 -8.37
C VAL A 46 3.10 -22.26 -9.84
N LEU A 47 3.22 -21.18 -10.61
CA LEU A 47 3.68 -21.22 -11.98
C LEU A 47 5.18 -20.99 -12.02
N ASN A 48 5.86 -21.72 -12.90
CA ASN A 48 7.29 -21.57 -13.13
C ASN A 48 7.53 -20.95 -14.51
N TYR A 49 8.58 -20.15 -14.57
CA TYR A 49 9.16 -19.69 -15.82
C TYR A 49 9.88 -20.86 -16.50
N TYR A 50 9.71 -21.00 -17.81
CA TYR A 50 10.51 -21.88 -18.65
C TYR A 50 10.94 -21.14 -19.91
N GLU A 51 12.19 -21.33 -20.36
CA GLU A 51 12.70 -20.68 -21.56
C GLU A 51 11.88 -20.98 -22.82
N THR A 52 11.18 -22.12 -22.87
CA THR A 52 10.27 -22.48 -23.97
C THR A 52 9.11 -21.49 -24.12
N GLN A 53 8.74 -20.77 -23.06
CA GLN A 53 7.73 -19.70 -23.11
C GLN A 53 8.19 -18.49 -23.93
N LEU A 54 9.48 -18.39 -24.24
CA LEU A 54 10.04 -17.31 -25.07
C LEU A 54 9.92 -17.56 -26.57
N GLU A 55 9.52 -18.77 -26.98
CA GLU A 55 9.35 -19.13 -28.38
C GLU A 55 8.33 -18.20 -29.06
N GLY A 56 8.70 -17.65 -30.23
CA GLY A 56 7.87 -16.69 -30.97
C GLY A 56 7.97 -15.23 -30.50
N LEU A 57 8.60 -14.93 -29.36
CA LEU A 57 8.83 -13.54 -28.94
C LEU A 57 9.97 -12.87 -29.75
N PRO A 58 9.97 -11.54 -29.91
CA PRO A 58 11.07 -10.83 -30.59
C PRO A 58 12.43 -11.09 -29.93
N ALA A 59 13.50 -11.17 -30.73
CA ALA A 59 14.84 -11.49 -30.24
C ALA A 59 15.34 -10.60 -29.07
N PRO A 60 15.05 -9.28 -29.02
CA PRO A 60 15.41 -8.45 -27.85
C PRO A 60 14.68 -8.88 -26.56
N VAL A 61 13.40 -9.28 -26.67
CA VAL A 61 12.58 -9.73 -25.53
C VAL A 61 13.10 -11.05 -24.99
N GLN A 62 13.41 -12.00 -25.89
CA GLN A 62 13.99 -13.27 -25.47
C GLN A 62 15.34 -13.07 -24.76
N ARG A 63 16.22 -12.22 -25.30
CA ARG A 63 17.52 -11.92 -24.68
C ARG A 63 17.37 -11.32 -23.29
N TYR A 64 16.44 -10.39 -23.11
CA TYR A 64 16.20 -9.78 -21.80
C TYR A 64 15.69 -10.82 -20.79
N PHE A 65 14.68 -11.62 -21.14
CA PHE A 65 14.14 -12.60 -20.20
C PHE A 65 15.12 -13.72 -19.87
N ARG A 66 15.91 -14.23 -20.82
CA ARG A 66 17.00 -15.17 -20.51
C ARG A 66 18.06 -14.57 -19.58
N HIS A 67 18.26 -13.26 -19.61
CA HIS A 67 19.23 -12.59 -18.74
C HIS A 67 18.72 -12.40 -17.31
N VAL A 68 17.44 -12.08 -17.13
CA VAL A 68 16.86 -11.71 -15.82
C VAL A 68 16.08 -12.85 -15.15
N LEU A 69 15.72 -13.91 -15.89
CA LEU A 69 14.94 -15.03 -15.37
C LEU A 69 15.70 -16.36 -15.51
N PRO A 70 16.14 -16.97 -14.40
CA PRO A 70 16.60 -18.36 -14.38
C PRO A 70 15.52 -19.37 -14.80
N ASP A 71 15.86 -20.31 -15.68
CA ASP A 71 14.95 -21.39 -16.10
C ASP A 71 14.44 -22.22 -14.91
N GLY A 72 13.14 -22.52 -14.89
CA GLY A 72 12.48 -23.28 -13.82
C GLY A 72 12.18 -22.48 -12.55
N GLN A 73 12.53 -21.19 -12.46
CA GLN A 73 12.23 -20.41 -11.26
C GLN A 73 10.71 -20.15 -11.10
N PRO A 74 10.19 -20.07 -9.87
CA PRO A 74 8.80 -19.73 -9.63
C PRO A 74 8.51 -18.26 -9.97
N TYR A 75 7.32 -17.98 -10.51
CA TYR A 75 6.84 -16.62 -10.69
C TYR A 75 6.61 -15.90 -9.36
N LEU A 76 6.88 -14.59 -9.37
CA LEU A 76 6.56 -13.72 -8.26
C LEU A 76 5.05 -13.50 -8.20
N ARG A 77 4.39 -14.09 -7.20
CA ARG A 77 2.93 -14.02 -7.04
C ARG A 77 2.46 -12.73 -6.37
N GLY A 78 3.28 -12.18 -5.48
CA GLY A 78 2.96 -10.95 -4.79
C GLY A 78 4.15 -10.37 -4.04
N LEU A 79 4.00 -9.10 -3.67
CA LEU A 79 5.06 -8.29 -3.06
C LEU A 79 4.49 -7.38 -2.00
N ARG A 80 5.25 -7.18 -0.93
CA ARG A 80 5.07 -6.08 0.02
C ARG A 80 6.27 -5.15 -0.05
N LEU A 81 6.03 -3.87 -0.25
CA LEU A 81 7.02 -2.80 -0.21
C LEU A 81 6.68 -1.85 0.93
N SER A 82 7.72 -1.36 1.61
CA SER A 82 7.62 -0.29 2.59
C SER A 82 8.69 0.75 2.23
N HIS A 83 8.30 2.01 2.10
CA HIS A 83 9.20 3.11 1.79
C HIS A 83 8.84 4.37 2.58
N THR A 84 9.83 5.23 2.78
CA THR A 84 9.64 6.55 3.37
C THR A 84 10.15 7.58 2.37
N GLU A 85 9.30 8.55 2.06
CA GLU A 85 9.52 9.53 1.01
C GLU A 85 9.20 10.94 1.52
N GLN A 86 9.50 11.93 0.69
CA GLN A 86 9.04 13.30 0.87
C GLN A 86 7.96 13.63 -0.16
N PHE A 87 6.89 14.26 0.33
CA PHE A 87 5.72 14.60 -0.47
C PHE A 87 5.42 16.09 -0.37
N LYS A 88 5.08 16.71 -1.50
CA LYS A 88 4.53 18.06 -1.57
C LYS A 88 3.04 17.98 -1.86
N THR A 89 2.24 18.54 -0.96
CA THR A 89 0.77 18.67 -1.17
C THR A 89 0.42 19.73 -2.20
N ASP A 90 1.34 20.66 -2.47
CA ASP A 90 1.29 21.67 -3.51
C ASP A 90 2.74 22.12 -3.82
N LEU A 91 3.00 22.64 -5.03
CA LEU A 91 4.33 23.10 -5.42
C LEU A 91 4.93 24.17 -4.49
N LYS A 92 4.07 25.01 -3.90
CA LYS A 92 4.45 26.11 -2.99
C LYS A 92 4.50 25.71 -1.52
N LYS A 93 4.03 24.52 -1.15
CA LYS A 93 4.04 24.04 0.24
C LYS A 93 5.35 23.35 0.59
N ASP A 94 5.63 23.29 1.89
CA ASP A 94 6.79 22.57 2.42
C ASP A 94 6.66 21.06 2.19
N TRP A 95 7.82 20.40 2.12
CA TRP A 95 7.92 18.95 2.09
C TRP A 95 7.42 18.36 3.41
N ILE A 96 6.61 17.31 3.31
CA ILE A 96 6.22 16.49 4.46
C ILE A 96 6.70 15.06 4.24
N THR A 97 7.02 14.37 5.34
CA THR A 97 7.31 12.93 5.29
C THR A 97 6.03 12.15 5.01
N ILE A 98 6.12 11.19 4.10
CA ILE A 98 5.09 10.17 3.87
C ILE A 98 5.73 8.79 4.00
N THR A 99 5.06 7.88 4.69
CA THR A 99 5.44 6.46 4.73
C THR A 99 4.43 5.68 3.89
N GLY A 100 4.92 5.05 2.82
CA GLY A 100 4.12 4.26 1.91
C GLY A 100 4.27 2.76 2.17
N GLU A 101 3.14 2.06 2.24
CA GLU A 101 3.07 0.61 2.23
C GLU A 101 2.34 0.16 0.96
N GLN A 102 3.01 -0.65 0.13
CA GLN A 102 2.44 -1.17 -1.12
C GLN A 102 2.35 -2.69 -1.07
N TYR A 103 1.23 -3.21 -1.52
CA TYR A 103 0.92 -4.63 -1.56
C TYR A 103 0.42 -4.95 -2.97
N ILE A 104 1.01 -5.95 -3.62
CA ILE A 104 0.75 -6.25 -5.04
C ILE A 104 0.53 -7.75 -5.18
N THR A 105 -0.41 -8.14 -6.04
CA THR A 105 -0.56 -9.50 -6.56
C THR A 105 -0.48 -9.48 -8.08
N ALA A 106 0.19 -10.49 -8.65
CA ALA A 106 0.37 -10.62 -10.09
C ALA A 106 -0.84 -11.29 -10.77
N ASP A 107 -1.42 -12.31 -10.11
CA ASP A 107 -2.56 -13.05 -10.61
C ASP A 107 -3.53 -13.41 -9.45
N PRO A 108 -4.75 -12.83 -9.40
CA PRO A 108 -5.21 -11.75 -10.28
C PRO A 108 -4.42 -10.46 -10.02
N ALA A 109 -4.22 -9.67 -11.07
CA ALA A 109 -3.54 -8.38 -10.98
C ALA A 109 -4.32 -7.43 -10.07
N ALA A 110 -3.72 -7.06 -8.94
CA ALA A 110 -4.31 -6.13 -7.99
C ALA A 110 -3.22 -5.47 -7.12
N PHE A 111 -3.50 -4.27 -6.61
CA PHE A 111 -2.64 -3.64 -5.62
C PHE A 111 -3.42 -2.82 -4.59
N ILE A 112 -2.80 -2.65 -3.44
CA ILE A 112 -3.16 -1.71 -2.40
C ILE A 112 -1.93 -0.88 -2.09
N TRP A 113 -2.04 0.43 -2.16
CA TRP A 113 -1.03 1.38 -1.68
C TRP A 113 -1.65 2.26 -0.60
N GLN A 114 -0.94 2.39 0.53
CA GLN A 114 -1.33 3.31 1.59
C GLN A 114 -0.17 4.24 1.95
N GLY A 115 -0.36 5.52 1.67
CA GLY A 115 0.53 6.59 2.10
C GLY A 115 0.05 7.20 3.41
N THR A 116 0.89 7.20 4.44
CA THR A 116 0.57 7.78 5.76
C THR A 116 1.44 9.00 6.01
N THR A 117 0.81 10.15 6.25
CA THR A 117 1.49 11.38 6.68
C THR A 117 1.08 11.74 8.11
N ARG A 118 1.66 12.83 8.64
CA ARG A 118 1.22 13.42 9.91
C ARG A 118 -0.25 13.84 9.88
N TRP A 119 -0.77 14.26 8.74
CA TRP A 119 -2.05 14.99 8.64
C TRP A 119 -3.17 14.21 7.97
N PHE A 120 -2.83 13.24 7.13
CA PHE A 120 -3.78 12.47 6.35
C PHE A 120 -3.20 11.12 5.94
N ILE A 121 -4.10 10.20 5.60
CA ILE A 121 -3.82 8.90 5.01
C ILE A 121 -4.41 8.89 3.61
N VAL A 122 -3.60 8.51 2.63
CA VAL A 122 -4.02 8.28 1.25
C VAL A 122 -4.10 6.78 1.02
N ARG A 123 -5.17 6.34 0.37
CA ARG A 123 -5.36 4.97 -0.10
C ARG A 123 -5.56 5.01 -1.61
N ASP A 124 -4.70 4.33 -2.32
CA ASP A 124 -4.85 4.07 -3.76
C ASP A 124 -4.89 2.56 -3.96
N GLU A 125 -5.83 2.07 -4.74
CA GLU A 125 -6.00 0.64 -4.95
C GLU A 125 -6.54 0.32 -6.33
N TYR A 126 -6.15 -0.85 -6.82
CA TYR A 126 -6.68 -1.44 -8.04
C TYR A 126 -7.03 -2.91 -7.76
N ARG A 127 -8.24 -3.31 -8.11
CA ARG A 127 -8.69 -4.71 -7.99
C ARG A 127 -9.80 -4.99 -8.99
N ALA A 128 -9.75 -6.16 -9.63
CA ALA A 128 -10.80 -6.63 -10.53
C ALA A 128 -11.22 -5.59 -11.59
N GLY A 129 -10.25 -4.92 -12.21
CA GLY A 129 -10.48 -3.91 -13.24
C GLY A 129 -10.90 -2.52 -12.74
N HIS A 130 -11.00 -2.31 -11.42
CA HIS A 130 -11.45 -1.05 -10.83
C HIS A 130 -10.34 -0.41 -10.01
N GLY A 131 -10.03 0.86 -10.32
CA GLY A 131 -9.13 1.70 -9.53
C GLY A 131 -9.91 2.65 -8.61
N SER A 132 -9.38 2.94 -7.44
CA SER A 132 -9.94 3.98 -6.55
C SER A 132 -8.88 4.68 -5.73
N LEU A 133 -9.10 5.98 -5.50
CA LEU A 133 -8.24 6.81 -4.66
C LEU A 133 -9.08 7.52 -3.59
N ALA A 134 -8.66 7.44 -2.34
CA ALA A 134 -9.33 8.07 -1.21
C ALA A 134 -8.31 8.73 -0.27
N VAL A 135 -8.66 9.91 0.24
CA VAL A 135 -7.87 10.65 1.24
C VAL A 135 -8.69 10.81 2.51
N ARG A 136 -8.10 10.50 3.67
CA ARG A 136 -8.73 10.57 5.00
C ARG A 136 -7.86 11.38 5.96
N LEU A 137 -8.47 12.11 6.87
CA LEU A 137 -7.80 12.90 7.92
C LEU A 137 -7.56 12.08 9.19
#